data_AF-A0AA39CTF8-F1
#
_entry.id   AF-A0AA39CTF8-F1
#
_cell.length_a   1.000
_cell.length_b   1.000
_cell.length_c   1.000
_cell.angle_alpha   90.00
_cell.angle_beta   90.00
_cell.angle_gamma   90.00
#
_symmetry.space_group_name_H-M   'P 1'
#
loop_
_entity.id
_entity.type
_entity.pdbx_description
1 polymer ?
#
loop_
_entity_poly.entity_id
_entity_poly.type
_entity_poly.pdbx_seq_one_letter_code
_entity_poly.pdbx_strand_id
1 'polypeptide(L)'
;MNHTAVENNITQYEHEMEYAHEQEPTVPVVLGEINGDSANLNMSQVDGVFGSALWLNDHLMMGMTMNITRYNLIQGTTFGYVAWVPVPTKGQEPYVRAPLYGQIFDAEAIGHHPNVRIKAAVD
;
A
#
# COMPACT_ATOMS: atom_id res chain seq x y z
N MET A 1 -6.91 -3.93 11.05
CA MET A 1 -5.46 -3.69 10.92
C MET A 1 -4.72 -4.71 11.78
N ASN A 2 -4.48 -5.90 11.22
CA ASN A 2 -3.57 -6.90 11.79
C ASN A 2 -2.83 -7.57 10.63
N HIS A 3 -1.66 -8.12 10.90
CA HIS A 3 -0.78 -8.66 9.86
C HIS A 3 -1.44 -9.81 9.09
N THR A 4 -2.13 -10.73 9.78
CA THR A 4 -2.84 -11.85 9.13
C THR A 4 -3.86 -11.39 8.09
N ALA A 5 -4.58 -10.28 8.33
CA ALA A 5 -5.52 -9.76 7.33
C ALA A 5 -4.80 -9.09 6.15
N VAL A 6 -3.64 -8.46 6.38
CA VAL A 6 -2.82 -7.89 5.32
C VAL A 6 -2.24 -9.01 4.45
N GLU A 7 -1.66 -10.03 5.07
CA GLU A 7 -1.13 -11.21 4.40
C GLU A 7 -2.18 -11.86 3.51
N ASN A 8 -3.34 -12.24 4.08
CA ASN A 8 -4.46 -12.82 3.32
C ASN A 8 -4.95 -11.92 2.17
N ASN A 9 -4.86 -10.60 2.31
CA ASN A 9 -5.26 -9.66 1.27
C ASN A 9 -4.26 -9.59 0.11
N ILE A 10 -2.99 -9.94 0.31
CA ILE A 10 -1.98 -9.88 -0.75
C ILE A 10 -1.75 -11.27 -1.34
N THR A 11 -1.72 -12.32 -0.50
CA THR A 11 -1.56 -13.71 -0.95
C THR A 11 -2.72 -14.22 -1.79
N GLN A 12 -3.87 -13.53 -1.79
CA GLN A 12 -4.96 -13.85 -2.71
C GLN A 12 -4.57 -13.76 -4.19
N TYR A 13 -3.50 -13.04 -4.54
CA TYR A 13 -3.01 -12.90 -5.92
C TYR A 13 -1.95 -13.94 -6.30
N GLU A 14 -1.52 -14.80 -5.37
CA GLU A 14 -0.36 -15.67 -5.55
C GLU A 14 -0.51 -16.59 -6.76
N HIS A 15 -1.68 -17.21 -6.93
CA HIS A 15 -1.97 -18.08 -8.06
C HIS A 15 -1.94 -17.35 -9.41
N GLU A 16 -2.52 -16.15 -9.50
CA GLU A 16 -2.50 -15.33 -10.72
C GLU A 16 -1.08 -14.85 -11.04
N MET A 17 -0.30 -14.52 -10.02
CA MET A 17 1.09 -14.11 -10.17
C MET A 17 1.97 -15.27 -10.65
N GLU A 18 1.80 -16.47 -10.09
CA GLU A 18 2.46 -17.69 -10.55
C GLU A 18 2.12 -17.98 -12.01
N TYR A 19 0.84 -17.99 -12.35
CA TYR A 19 0.39 -18.22 -13.73
C TYR A 19 0.98 -17.19 -14.69
N ALA A 20 0.93 -15.90 -14.36
CA ALA A 20 1.51 -14.84 -15.19
C ALA A 20 3.02 -15.02 -15.36
N HIS A 21 3.73 -15.40 -14.30
CA HIS A 21 5.17 -15.67 -14.35
C HIS A 21 5.52 -16.88 -15.21
N GLU A 22 4.71 -17.94 -15.19
CA GLU A 22 4.89 -19.11 -16.06
C GLU A 22 4.74 -18.75 -17.54
N GLN A 23 3.80 -17.86 -17.88
CA GLN A 23 3.58 -17.44 -19.26
C GLN A 23 4.65 -16.43 -19.73
N GLU A 24 4.99 -15.46 -18.90
CA GLU A 24 5.90 -14.36 -19.24
C GLU A 24 6.87 -14.05 -18.08
N PRO A 25 7.95 -14.84 -17.89
CA PRO A 25 8.79 -14.78 -16.69
C PRO A 25 9.50 -13.45 -16.43
N THR A 26 9.59 -12.61 -17.46
CA THR A 26 10.31 -11.32 -17.40
C THR A 26 9.39 -10.14 -17.13
N VAL A 27 8.06 -10.32 -17.21
CA VAL A 27 7.10 -9.25 -16.98
C VAL A 27 6.85 -9.11 -15.48
N PRO A 28 7.13 -7.94 -14.88
CA PRO A 28 6.93 -7.75 -13.45
C PRO A 28 5.44 -7.56 -13.12
N VAL A 29 5.03 -8.06 -11.96
CA VAL A 29 3.71 -7.77 -11.39
C VAL A 29 3.73 -6.43 -10.68
N VAL A 30 2.65 -5.66 -10.89
CA VAL A 30 2.41 -4.36 -10.26
C VAL A 30 0.97 -4.28 -9.78
N LEU A 31 0.74 -3.64 -8.64
CA LEU A 31 -0.60 -3.26 -8.20
C LEU A 31 -0.92 -1.87 -8.75
N GLY A 32 -1.63 -1.86 -9.87
CA GLY A 32 -1.92 -0.66 -10.66
C GLY A 32 -2.89 0.32 -10.00
N GLU A 33 -3.70 -0.16 -9.06
CA GLU A 33 -4.62 0.64 -8.25
C GLU A 33 -4.92 -0.11 -6.95
N ILE A 34 -4.58 0.47 -5.79
CA ILE A 34 -4.81 -0.17 -4.48
C ILE A 34 -4.94 0.86 -3.36
N ASN A 35 -5.78 0.55 -2.37
CA ASN A 35 -5.78 1.20 -1.07
C ASN A 35 -6.54 0.38 0.00
N GLY A 36 -6.67 0.92 1.22
CA GLY A 36 -7.24 0.22 2.38
C GLY A 36 -8.76 0.03 2.38
N ASP A 37 -9.48 0.69 1.46
CA ASP A 37 -10.94 0.59 1.32
C ASP A 37 -11.34 0.74 -0.16
N SER A 38 -12.31 -0.06 -0.60
CA SER A 38 -12.90 0.00 -1.94
C SER A 38 -14.21 0.80 -1.99
N ALA A 39 -14.87 1.00 -0.86
CA ALA A 39 -16.18 1.64 -0.80
C ALA A 39 -16.09 3.17 -0.59
N ASN A 40 -14.93 3.67 -0.15
CA ASN A 40 -14.70 5.05 0.26
C ASN A 40 -15.82 5.60 1.16
N LEU A 41 -16.22 4.79 2.14
CA LEU A 41 -17.24 5.20 3.10
C LEU A 41 -16.62 6.15 4.13
N ASN A 42 -17.46 6.79 4.95
CA ASN A 42 -17.04 7.75 5.97
C ASN A 42 -16.25 7.08 7.13
N MET A 43 -15.08 6.53 6.82
CA MET A 43 -14.22 5.72 7.67
C MET A 43 -13.10 6.56 8.29
N SER A 44 -13.39 7.80 8.68
CA SER A 44 -12.38 8.71 9.29
C SER A 44 -11.79 8.19 10.60
N GLN A 45 -12.39 7.15 11.19
CA GLN A 45 -11.85 6.45 12.36
C GLN A 45 -10.76 5.42 12.00
N VAL A 46 -10.67 5.00 10.74
CA VAL A 46 -9.77 3.95 10.25
C VAL A 46 -8.80 4.49 9.20
N ASP A 47 -9.27 5.34 8.29
CA ASP A 47 -8.47 5.89 7.21
C ASP A 47 -7.99 7.32 7.48
N GLY A 48 -6.76 7.60 7.07
CA GLY A 48 -6.12 8.90 7.28
C GLY A 48 -5.72 9.18 8.73
N VAL A 49 -5.78 8.17 9.58
CA VAL A 49 -5.28 8.17 10.98
C VAL A 49 -4.00 7.36 11.09
N PHE A 50 -3.28 7.48 12.22
CA PHE A 50 -1.99 6.80 12.41
C PHE A 50 -2.01 5.30 12.08
N GLY A 51 -3.09 4.58 12.44
CA GLY A 51 -3.23 3.17 12.09
C GLY A 51 -3.15 2.87 10.59
N SER A 52 -3.73 3.72 9.74
CA SER A 52 -3.66 3.55 8.28
C SER A 52 -2.24 3.71 7.72
N ALA A 53 -1.36 4.44 8.39
CA ALA A 53 0.06 4.50 8.02
C ALA A 53 0.76 3.17 8.33
N LEU A 54 0.48 2.57 9.50
CA LEU A 54 1.04 1.26 9.87
C LEU A 54 0.52 0.13 8.97
N TRP A 55 -0.77 0.17 8.63
CA TRP A 55 -1.34 -0.75 7.65
C TRP A 55 -0.64 -0.62 6.29
N LEU A 56 -0.38 0.61 5.84
CA LEU A 56 0.27 0.83 4.55
C LEU A 56 1.69 0.24 4.54
N ASN A 57 2.47 0.45 5.60
CA ASN A 57 3.81 -0.13 5.73
C ASN A 57 3.77 -1.66 5.64
N ASP A 58 2.88 -2.28 6.42
CA ASP A 58 2.70 -3.74 6.43
C ASP A 58 2.30 -4.25 5.04
N HIS A 59 1.37 -3.55 4.37
CA HIS A 59 0.87 -3.93 3.05
C HIS A 59 1.95 -3.80 1.96
N LEU A 60 2.71 -2.71 1.96
CA LEU A 60 3.81 -2.51 1.02
C LEU A 60 4.93 -3.52 1.25
N MET A 61 5.37 -3.72 2.48
CA MET A 61 6.42 -4.68 2.81
C MET A 61 6.01 -6.12 2.48
N MET A 62 4.78 -6.52 2.82
CA MET A 62 4.28 -7.85 2.49
C MET A 62 4.19 -8.05 0.97
N GLY A 63 3.73 -7.07 0.18
CA GLY A 63 3.76 -7.13 -1.28
C GLY A 63 5.16 -7.32 -1.87
N MET A 64 6.16 -6.67 -1.28
CA MET A 64 7.56 -6.85 -1.71
C MET A 64 8.04 -8.29 -1.50
N THR A 65 7.57 -9.00 -0.46
CA THR A 65 7.91 -10.42 -0.25
C THR A 65 7.39 -11.32 -1.37
N MET A 66 6.29 -10.93 -2.00
CA MET A 66 5.66 -11.63 -3.13
C MET A 66 6.21 -11.19 -4.49
N ASN A 67 7.28 -10.38 -4.53
CA ASN A 67 7.84 -9.85 -5.78
C ASN A 67 6.89 -8.88 -6.53
N ILE A 68 5.97 -8.20 -5.82
CA ILE A 68 5.24 -7.06 -6.38
C ILE A 68 6.20 -5.87 -6.45
N THR A 69 6.47 -5.40 -7.67
CA THR A 69 7.55 -4.43 -7.92
C THR A 69 7.11 -2.98 -7.84
N ARG A 70 5.79 -2.72 -7.88
CA ARG A 70 5.23 -1.37 -7.84
C ARG A 70 3.82 -1.35 -7.28
N TYR A 71 3.55 -0.30 -6.52
CA TYR A 71 2.24 0.08 -6.03
C TYR A 71 1.87 1.46 -6.56
N ASN A 72 0.65 1.60 -7.09
CA ASN A 72 0.05 2.89 -7.38
C ASN A 72 -1.11 3.11 -6.40
N LEU A 73 -0.83 3.85 -5.33
CA LEU A 73 -1.79 4.12 -4.26
C LEU A 73 -2.83 5.14 -4.72
N ILE A 74 -4.12 4.79 -4.63
CA ILE A 74 -5.22 5.67 -5.05
C ILE A 74 -5.13 7.00 -4.29
N GLN A 75 -5.18 8.11 -5.04
CA GLN A 75 -5.28 9.46 -4.50
C GLN A 75 -6.53 10.16 -5.04
N GLY A 76 -7.05 11.13 -4.31
CA GLY A 76 -8.22 11.92 -4.67
C GLY A 76 -8.73 12.74 -3.49
N THR A 77 -9.19 13.95 -3.75
CA THR A 77 -9.47 14.95 -2.71
C THR A 77 -10.55 14.54 -1.70
N THR A 78 -11.37 13.54 -2.04
CA THR A 78 -12.47 13.06 -1.20
C THR A 78 -12.26 11.67 -0.61
N PHE A 79 -11.13 10.99 -0.87
CA PHE A 79 -10.92 9.63 -0.38
C PHE A 79 -10.41 9.58 1.06
N GLY A 80 -10.91 8.63 1.85
CA GLY A 80 -10.52 8.41 3.25
C GLY A 80 -9.03 8.09 3.42
N TYR A 81 -8.43 7.42 2.45
CA TYR A 81 -7.09 6.82 2.56
C TYR A 81 -5.96 7.62 1.90
N VAL A 82 -6.25 8.81 1.38
CA VAL A 82 -5.24 9.61 0.68
C VAL A 82 -4.07 10.00 1.57
N ALA A 83 -2.91 10.18 0.97
CA ALA A 83 -1.74 10.70 1.64
C ALA A 83 -1.83 12.22 1.87
N TRP A 84 -2.43 12.96 0.93
CA TRP A 84 -2.66 14.40 1.09
C TRP A 84 -3.86 14.88 0.25
N VAL A 85 -4.33 16.07 0.58
CA VAL A 85 -5.33 16.83 -0.16
C VAL A 85 -4.70 18.16 -0.59
N PRO A 86 -4.37 18.34 -1.87
CA PRO A 86 -3.54 19.47 -2.33
C PRO A 86 -4.32 20.77 -2.58
N VAL A 87 -5.63 20.76 -2.49
CA VAL A 87 -6.52 21.90 -2.78
C VAL A 87 -7.60 22.03 -1.71
N PRO A 88 -8.12 23.24 -1.43
CA PRO A 88 -9.21 23.42 -0.49
C PRO A 88 -10.38 22.49 -0.82
N THR A 89 -10.80 21.67 0.14
CA THR A 89 -11.82 20.65 -0.06
C THR A 89 -12.71 20.57 1.17
N LYS A 90 -14.04 20.57 0.97
CA LYS A 90 -15.04 20.46 2.06
C LYS A 90 -14.81 21.46 3.22
N GLY A 91 -14.36 22.68 2.91
CA GLY A 91 -14.13 23.73 3.91
C GLY A 91 -12.84 23.59 4.73
N GLN A 92 -11.94 22.69 4.33
CA GLN A 92 -10.60 22.57 4.89
C GLN A 92 -9.57 23.09 3.88
N GLU A 93 -8.57 23.82 4.37
CA GLU A 93 -7.36 24.18 3.62
C GLU A 93 -6.53 22.93 3.27
N PRO A 94 -5.66 22.96 2.24
CA PRO A 94 -4.81 21.83 1.87
C PRO A 94 -4.06 21.22 3.06
N TYR A 95 -4.04 19.89 3.13
CA TYR A 95 -3.50 19.16 4.29
C TYR A 95 -2.89 17.81 3.91
N VAL A 96 -2.00 17.32 4.76
CA VAL A 96 -1.46 15.96 4.70
C VAL A 96 -2.21 15.04 5.67
N ARG A 97 -2.19 13.74 5.41
CA ARG A 97 -2.81 12.73 6.25
C ARG A 97 -1.80 11.66 6.63
N ALA A 98 -2.13 10.88 7.65
CA ALA A 98 -1.22 9.88 8.21
C ALA A 98 -0.59 8.91 7.17
N PRO A 99 -1.31 8.41 6.13
CA PRO A 99 -0.72 7.52 5.12
C PRO A 99 0.52 8.10 4.41
N LEU A 100 0.66 9.43 4.29
CA LEU A 100 1.87 10.03 3.74
C LEU A 100 3.12 9.60 4.51
N TYR A 101 3.03 9.51 5.83
CA TYR A 101 4.17 9.14 6.66
C TYR A 101 4.52 7.65 6.53
N GLY A 102 3.56 6.80 6.14
CA GLY A 102 3.86 5.41 5.79
C GLY A 102 4.66 5.33 4.49
N GLN A 103 4.22 6.06 3.46
CA GLN A 103 4.96 6.17 2.19
C GLN A 103 6.40 6.67 2.39
N ILE A 104 6.59 7.70 3.22
CA ILE A 104 7.92 8.22 3.55
C ILE A 104 8.76 7.17 4.29
N PHE A 105 8.17 6.47 5.26
CA PHE A 105 8.87 5.43 6.00
C PHE A 105 9.37 4.31 5.08
N ASP A 106 8.49 3.75 4.24
CA ASP A 106 8.87 2.67 3.33
C ASP A 106 9.92 3.14 2.31
N ALA A 107 9.76 4.35 1.78
CA ALA A 107 10.73 4.94 0.87
C ALA A 107 12.12 5.08 1.51
N GLU A 108 12.20 5.52 2.77
CA GLU A 108 13.47 5.61 3.50
C GLU A 108 14.02 4.22 3.88
N ALA A 109 13.16 3.28 4.26
CA ALA A 109 13.57 1.94 4.71
C ALA A 109 14.22 1.10 3.60
N ILE A 110 13.78 1.24 2.35
CA ILE A 110 14.28 0.42 1.22
C ILE A 110 14.82 1.22 0.04
N GLY A 111 14.39 2.47 -0.17
CA GLY A 111 14.63 3.21 -1.41
C GLY A 111 16.09 3.53 -1.70
N HIS A 112 16.93 3.61 -0.67
CA HIS A 112 18.37 3.84 -0.79
C HIS A 112 19.21 2.55 -0.72
N HIS A 113 18.57 1.38 -0.63
CA HIS A 113 19.23 0.11 -0.36
C HIS A 113 19.00 -0.91 -1.49
N PRO A 114 19.73 -0.81 -2.63
CA PRO A 114 19.48 -1.63 -3.82
C PRO A 114 19.70 -3.14 -3.63
N ASN A 115 20.39 -3.53 -2.55
CA ASN A 115 20.70 -4.91 -2.21
C ASN A 115 19.85 -5.45 -1.04
N VAL A 116 19.00 -4.62 -0.43
CA VAL A 116 18.09 -5.06 0.63
C VAL A 116 16.86 -5.67 -0.01
N ARG A 117 16.42 -6.81 0.54
CA ARG A 117 15.19 -7.49 0.13
C ARG A 117 14.35 -7.74 1.36
N ILE A 118 13.05 -7.46 1.26
CA ILE A 118 12.09 -7.90 2.26
C ILE A 118 11.81 -9.39 2.01
N LYS A 119 11.82 -10.19 3.07
CA LYS A 119 11.43 -11.60 3.04
C LYS A 119 10.34 -11.83 4.07
N ALA A 120 9.41 -12.72 3.76
CA ALA A 120 8.48 -13.23 4.76
C ALA A 120 9.26 -13.83 5.94
N ALA A 121 8.71 -13.74 7.15
CA ALA A 121 9.27 -14.43 8.29
C ALA A 121 9.28 -15.93 7.99
N VAL A 122 10.40 -16.60 8.27
CA VAL A 122 10.48 -18.05 8.17
C VAL A 122 10.11 -18.57 9.57
N ASP A 123 9.02 -19.32 9.67
CA ASP A 123 8.65 -20.06 10.87
C ASP A 123 9.65 -21.20 11.16
#